data_AF-A0A954G8K4-F1
#
_entry.id   AF-A0A954G8K4-F1
#
_cell.length_a   1.000
_cell.length_b   1.000
_cell.length_c   1.000
_cell.angle_alpha   90.00
_cell.angle_beta   90.00
_cell.angle_gamma   90.00
#
_symmetry.space_group_name_H-M   'P 1'
#
loop_
_entity.id
_entity.type
_entity.pdbx_description
1 polymer ?
#
loop_
_entity_poly.entity_id
_entity_poly.type
_entity_poly.pdbx_seq_one_letter_code
_entity_poly.pdbx_strand_id
1 'polypeptide(L)'
;MRRLTAQQSVQSKRSGFTIVELMMVVAILLFLIATSAFVVRNIGNKAREKATMAIIIKVNGLVQNRVEAMRKALDSAKNQQQIESLIGQKYTALVNNNGAKYRSLPRPVVEILVRKDIFRQNLPQYIAENTSINTAMNAQAGVASGAAGNLGSDNGASISSEYLFYVLTKHETYGVPPVGEDSFTTNEIADTDGDGLM
;
A
#
# COMPACT_ATOMS: atom_id res chain seq x y z
N MET A 1 -4.20 83.70 -50.49
CA MET A 1 -4.22 82.22 -50.55
C MET A 1 -4.67 81.69 -49.19
N ARG A 2 -5.91 81.19 -49.08
CA ARG A 2 -6.47 80.61 -47.83
C ARG A 2 -6.48 79.10 -47.98
N ARG A 3 -5.68 78.37 -47.18
CA ARG A 3 -5.73 76.91 -47.09
C ARG A 3 -6.89 76.52 -46.18
N LEU A 4 -7.86 75.79 -46.72
CA LEU A 4 -8.90 75.12 -45.95
C LEU A 4 -8.32 73.79 -45.47
N THR A 5 -8.01 73.69 -44.18
CA THR A 5 -7.72 72.42 -43.51
C THR A 5 -9.04 71.76 -43.14
N ALA A 6 -9.46 70.77 -43.93
CA ALA A 6 -10.58 69.92 -43.58
C ALA A 6 -10.17 69.02 -42.41
N GLN A 7 -10.82 69.18 -41.25
CA GLN A 7 -10.69 68.26 -40.14
C GLN A 7 -11.43 66.96 -40.48
N GLN A 8 -10.67 65.89 -40.78
CA GLN A 8 -11.24 64.54 -40.82
C GLN A 8 -11.54 64.09 -39.39
N SER A 9 -12.82 64.06 -39.03
CA SER A 9 -13.28 63.43 -37.80
C SER A 9 -13.34 61.92 -38.00
N VAL A 10 -12.42 61.19 -37.37
CA VAL A 10 -12.46 59.72 -37.34
C VAL A 10 -13.56 59.30 -36.37
N GLN A 11 -14.76 59.05 -36.89
CA GLN A 11 -15.83 58.43 -36.10
C GLN A 11 -15.46 56.97 -35.81
N SER A 12 -14.99 56.72 -34.60
CA SER A 12 -14.90 55.36 -34.05
C SER A 12 -16.31 54.81 -33.87
N LYS A 13 -16.78 54.00 -34.83
CA LYS A 13 -17.97 53.17 -34.65
C LYS A 13 -17.65 52.18 -33.53
N ARG A 14 -18.06 52.49 -32.31
CA ARG A 14 -18.17 51.50 -31.23
C ARG A 14 -19.27 50.53 -31.64
N SER A 15 -18.89 49.38 -32.22
CA SER A 15 -19.85 48.30 -32.46
C SER A 15 -20.26 47.75 -31.10
N GLY A 16 -21.47 48.08 -30.68
CA GLY A 16 -22.07 47.45 -29.50
C GLY A 16 -22.19 45.95 -29.73
N PHE A 17 -21.79 45.17 -28.73
CA PHE A 17 -21.90 43.71 -28.77
C PHE A 17 -23.37 43.32 -28.90
N THR A 18 -23.70 42.52 -29.91
CA THR A 18 -25.10 42.13 -30.13
C THR A 18 -25.50 40.99 -29.20
N ILE A 19 -26.75 40.95 -28.75
CA ILE A 19 -27.27 39.88 -27.88
C ILE A 19 -27.04 38.49 -28.51
N VAL A 20 -27.14 38.38 -29.84
CA VAL A 20 -26.93 37.13 -30.59
C VAL A 20 -25.49 36.63 -30.43
N GLU A 21 -24.52 37.54 -30.50
CA GLU A 21 -23.09 37.23 -30.33
C GLU A 21 -22.80 36.73 -28.91
N LEU A 22 -23.44 37.33 -27.90
CA LEU A 22 -23.35 36.88 -26.52
C LEU A 22 -23.95 35.49 -26.32
N MET A 23 -25.10 35.21 -26.93
CA MET A 23 -25.72 33.89 -26.86
C MET A 23 -24.87 32.82 -27.56
N MET A 24 -24.25 33.15 -28.70
CA MET A 24 -23.36 32.23 -29.41
C MET A 24 -22.11 31.90 -28.58
N VAL A 25 -21.49 32.89 -27.95
CA VAL A 25 -20.32 32.68 -27.08
C VAL A 25 -20.70 31.80 -25.88
N VAL A 26 -21.81 32.10 -25.20
CA VAL A 26 -22.24 31.30 -24.04
C VAL A 26 -22.58 29.86 -24.44
N ALA A 27 -23.21 29.65 -25.60
CA ALA A 27 -23.51 28.31 -26.11
C ALA A 27 -22.23 27.49 -26.37
N ILE A 28 -21.23 28.07 -27.02
CA ILE A 28 -19.94 27.42 -27.26
C ILE A 28 -19.22 27.15 -25.93
N LEU A 29 -19.26 28.09 -24.99
CA LEU A 29 -18.60 27.97 -23.69
C LEU A 29 -19.23 26.82 -22.85
N LEU A 30 -20.55 26.73 -22.81
CA LEU A 30 -21.25 25.63 -22.14
C LEU A 30 -20.98 24.28 -22.80
N PHE A 31 -20.92 24.24 -24.13
CA PHE A 31 -20.57 23.02 -24.87
C PHE A 31 -19.13 22.55 -24.55
N LEU A 32 -18.18 23.48 -24.48
CA LEU A 32 -16.80 23.19 -24.11
C LEU A 32 -16.68 22.70 -22.67
N ILE A 33 -17.40 23.30 -21.72
CA ILE A 33 -17.41 22.84 -20.32
C ILE A 33 -17.99 21.42 -20.24
N ALA A 34 -19.11 21.15 -20.91
CA ALA A 34 -19.77 19.85 -20.87
C ALA A 34 -18.88 18.73 -21.43
N THR A 35 -18.22 18.96 -22.57
CA THR A 35 -17.31 17.98 -23.18
C THR A 35 -16.04 17.80 -22.34
N SER A 36 -15.49 18.89 -21.78
CA SER A 36 -14.31 18.83 -20.90
C SER A 36 -14.59 18.03 -19.62
N ALA A 37 -15.73 18.25 -18.97
CA ALA A 37 -16.09 17.55 -17.73
C ALA A 37 -16.19 16.03 -17.94
N PHE A 38 -16.73 15.58 -19.07
CA PHE A 38 -16.83 14.16 -19.39
C PHE A 38 -15.45 13.51 -19.59
N VAL A 39 -14.56 14.17 -20.33
CA VAL A 39 -13.19 13.67 -20.57
C VAL A 39 -12.39 13.63 -19.27
N VAL A 40 -12.46 14.69 -18.45
CA VAL A 40 -11.75 14.76 -17.16
C VAL A 40 -12.21 13.65 -16.21
N ARG A 41 -13.52 13.36 -16.14
CA ARG A 41 -14.04 12.27 -15.30
C ARG A 41 -13.50 10.90 -15.73
N ASN A 42 -13.47 10.64 -17.03
CA ASN A 42 -12.95 9.38 -17.56
C ASN A 42 -11.43 9.25 -17.37
N ILE A 43 -10.67 10.34 -17.50
CA ILE A 43 -9.23 10.37 -17.20
C ILE A 43 -9.00 10.11 -15.71
N GLY A 44 -9.77 10.75 -14.83
CA GLY A 44 -9.67 10.58 -13.38
C GLY A 44 -9.89 9.14 -12.94
N ASN A 45 -10.92 8.47 -13.48
CA ASN A 45 -11.18 7.06 -13.18
C ASN A 45 -10.03 6.15 -13.63
N LYS A 46 -9.50 6.35 -14.85
CA LYS A 46 -8.34 5.59 -15.36
C LYS A 46 -7.07 5.86 -14.55
N ALA A 47 -6.87 7.09 -14.08
CA ALA A 47 -5.73 7.44 -13.25
C ALA A 47 -5.79 6.71 -11.89
N ARG A 48 -6.97 6.62 -11.26
CA ARG A 48 -7.17 5.86 -10.02
C ARG A 48 -6.87 4.38 -10.21
N GLU A 49 -7.39 3.78 -11.27
CA GLU A 49 -7.12 2.36 -11.60
C GLU A 49 -5.62 2.11 -11.80
N LYS A 50 -4.93 2.98 -12.55
CA LYS A 50 -3.48 2.88 -12.74
C LYS A 50 -2.69 3.08 -11.45
N ALA A 51 -3.13 3.97 -10.56
CA ALA A 51 -2.51 4.16 -9.26
C ALA A 51 -2.64 2.89 -8.41
N THR A 52 -3.85 2.30 -8.33
CA THR A 52 -4.07 1.04 -7.62
C THR A 52 -3.23 -0.10 -8.21
N MET A 53 -3.16 -0.22 -9.54
CA MET A 53 -2.32 -1.22 -10.20
C MET A 53 -0.84 -1.06 -9.86
N ALA A 54 -0.33 0.17 -9.85
CA ALA A 54 1.05 0.45 -9.47
C ALA A 54 1.34 0.06 -8.01
N ILE A 55 0.43 0.37 -7.08
CA ILE A 55 0.53 -0.03 -5.68
C ILE A 55 0.57 -1.56 -5.55
N ILE A 56 -0.33 -2.28 -6.23
CA ILE A 56 -0.36 -3.76 -6.21
C ILE A 56 0.97 -4.34 -6.71
N ILE A 57 1.53 -3.80 -7.79
CA ILE A 57 2.81 -4.25 -8.33
C ILE A 57 3.94 -4.02 -7.32
N LYS A 58 3.99 -2.84 -6.68
CA LYS A 58 4.97 -2.54 -5.63
C LYS A 58 4.87 -3.52 -4.46
N VAL A 59 3.66 -3.71 -3.92
CA VAL A 59 3.41 -4.64 -2.79
C VAL A 59 3.79 -6.07 -3.17
N ASN A 60 3.40 -6.53 -4.36
CA ASN A 60 3.78 -7.85 -4.84
C ASN A 60 5.31 -8.01 -4.97
N GLY A 61 6.01 -6.99 -5.48
CA GLY A 61 7.47 -6.98 -5.53
C GLY A 61 8.10 -7.11 -4.14
N LEU A 62 7.59 -6.39 -3.15
CA LEU A 62 8.05 -6.50 -1.76
C LEU A 62 7.81 -7.89 -1.18
N VAL A 63 6.60 -8.45 -1.36
CA VAL A 63 6.27 -9.81 -0.90
C VAL A 63 7.20 -10.83 -1.54
N GLN A 64 7.43 -10.75 -2.85
CA GLN A 64 8.33 -11.67 -3.56
C GLN A 64 9.76 -11.57 -3.03
N ASN A 65 10.30 -10.36 -2.85
CA ASN A 65 11.64 -10.15 -2.29
C ASN A 65 11.78 -10.76 -0.88
N ARG A 66 10.77 -10.58 -0.03
CA ARG A 66 10.74 -11.15 1.34
C ARG A 66 10.69 -12.67 1.31
N VAL A 67 9.83 -13.25 0.47
CA VAL A 67 9.69 -14.71 0.32
C VAL A 67 10.98 -15.32 -0.24
N GLU A 68 11.62 -14.67 -1.21
CA GLU A 68 12.88 -15.15 -1.79
C GLU A 68 14.02 -15.09 -0.77
N ALA A 69 14.16 -13.99 -0.04
CA ALA A 69 15.18 -13.87 1.00
C ALA A 69 14.99 -14.90 2.11
N MET A 70 13.74 -15.16 2.51
CA MET A 70 13.42 -16.21 3.48
C MET A 70 13.77 -17.59 2.94
N ARG A 71 13.38 -17.92 1.69
CA ARG A 71 13.75 -19.20 1.07
C ARG A 71 15.27 -19.37 1.04
N LYS A 72 16.00 -18.35 0.62
CA LYS A 72 17.46 -18.35 0.58
C LYS A 72 18.08 -18.51 1.97
N ALA A 73 17.50 -17.89 2.99
CA ALA A 73 17.95 -18.06 4.38
C ALA A 73 17.66 -19.47 4.90
N LEU A 74 16.51 -20.05 4.58
CA LEU A 74 16.12 -21.40 5.00
C LEU A 74 16.94 -22.49 4.31
N ASP A 75 17.25 -22.31 3.03
CA ASP A 75 18.02 -23.28 2.25
C ASP A 75 19.55 -23.11 2.42
N SER A 76 19.98 -22.10 3.18
CA SER A 76 21.38 -21.90 3.53
C SER A 76 21.89 -23.04 4.42
N ALA A 77 23.01 -23.65 4.02
CA ALA A 77 23.65 -24.75 4.75
C ALA A 77 23.96 -24.39 6.23
N LYS A 78 24.18 -23.11 6.53
CA LYS A 78 24.41 -22.63 7.90
C LYS A 78 23.18 -22.79 8.81
N ASN A 79 21.99 -22.64 8.24
CA ASN A 79 20.72 -22.71 8.97
C ASN A 79 20.13 -24.13 8.97
N GLN A 80 20.70 -25.03 8.18
CA GLN A 80 20.22 -26.41 8.04
C GLN A 80 20.29 -27.18 9.37
N GLN A 81 21.37 -27.01 10.14
CA GLN A 81 21.49 -27.61 11.47
C GLN A 81 20.41 -27.10 12.45
N GLN A 82 20.07 -25.82 12.37
CA GLN A 82 19.02 -25.23 13.20
C GLN A 82 17.64 -25.75 12.79
N ILE A 83 17.37 -25.88 11.49
CA ILE A 83 16.12 -26.46 10.98
C ILE A 83 15.98 -27.92 11.44
N GLU A 84 17.06 -28.71 11.40
CA GLU A 84 17.04 -30.10 11.88
C GLU A 84 16.70 -30.20 13.38
N SER A 85 17.27 -29.31 14.19
CA SER A 85 16.92 -29.20 15.61
C SER A 85 15.43 -28.87 15.80
N LEU A 86 14.91 -27.91 15.03
CA LEU A 86 13.50 -27.52 15.07
C LEU A 86 12.57 -28.66 14.61
N ILE A 87 12.97 -29.46 13.63
CA ILE A 87 12.22 -30.66 13.19
C ILE A 87 12.12 -31.65 14.35
N GLY A 88 13.21 -31.93 15.05
CA GLY A 88 13.21 -32.83 16.22
C GLY A 88 12.32 -32.31 17.35
N GLN A 89 12.41 -31.01 17.66
CA GLN A 89 11.57 -30.35 18.66
C GLN A 89 10.09 -30.40 18.28
N LYS A 90 9.76 -30.06 17.01
CA LYS A 90 8.39 -30.06 16.51
C LYS A 90 7.79 -31.46 16.51
N TYR A 91 8.55 -32.45 16.10
CA TYR A 91 8.14 -33.85 16.16
C TYR A 91 7.80 -34.27 17.60
N THR A 92 8.68 -33.96 18.56
CA THR A 92 8.47 -34.26 19.98
C THR A 92 7.22 -33.55 20.52
N ALA A 93 7.03 -32.27 20.18
CA ALA A 93 5.86 -31.50 20.56
C ALA A 93 4.55 -32.08 20.00
N LEU A 94 4.54 -32.51 18.73
CA LEU A 94 3.37 -33.12 18.11
C LEU A 94 2.98 -34.45 18.78
N VAL A 95 3.96 -35.28 19.12
CA VAL A 95 3.73 -36.55 19.82
C VAL A 95 3.23 -36.31 21.25
N ASN A 96 3.80 -35.34 21.96
CA ASN A 96 3.41 -35.04 23.34
C ASN A 96 2.02 -34.42 23.43
N ASN A 97 1.69 -33.46 22.55
CA ASN A 97 0.44 -32.71 22.63
C ASN A 97 -0.75 -33.47 22.03
N ASN A 98 -0.51 -34.28 21.00
CA ASN A 98 -1.60 -34.87 20.20
C ASN A 98 -1.58 -36.42 20.19
N GLY A 99 -0.65 -37.03 20.93
CA GLY A 99 -0.59 -38.47 21.20
C GLY A 99 0.21 -39.30 20.19
N ALA A 100 0.23 -40.62 20.41
CA ALA A 100 1.08 -41.56 19.69
C ALA A 100 0.83 -41.64 18.16
N LYS A 101 -0.33 -41.16 17.68
CA LYS A 101 -0.69 -41.13 16.25
C LYS A 101 0.26 -40.27 15.38
N TYR A 102 1.03 -39.38 16.00
CA TYR A 102 2.02 -38.53 15.32
C TYR A 102 3.41 -39.17 15.22
N ARG A 103 3.63 -40.36 15.81
CA ARG A 103 4.93 -41.06 15.76
C ARG A 103 5.27 -41.62 14.38
N SER A 104 4.26 -41.86 13.54
CA SER A 104 4.43 -42.36 12.18
C SER A 104 4.49 -41.25 11.13
N LEU A 105 4.58 -39.97 11.56
CA LEU A 105 4.68 -38.87 10.61
C LEU A 105 6.00 -38.94 9.84
N PRO A 106 5.94 -38.92 8.50
CA PRO A 106 7.16 -38.81 7.69
C PRO A 106 7.90 -37.52 7.99
N ARG A 107 9.23 -37.59 8.10
CA ARG A 107 10.11 -36.43 8.31
C ARG A 107 9.84 -35.26 7.35
N PRO A 108 9.59 -35.46 6.04
CA PRO A 108 9.27 -34.36 5.13
C PRO A 108 8.02 -33.57 5.53
N VAL A 109 7.03 -34.22 6.15
CA VAL A 109 5.81 -33.54 6.62
C VAL A 109 6.13 -32.64 7.80
N VAL A 110 6.96 -33.10 8.73
CA VAL A 110 7.38 -32.30 9.89
C VAL A 110 8.23 -31.11 9.43
N GLU A 111 9.11 -31.31 8.44
CA GLU A 111 9.89 -30.21 7.85
C GLU A 111 8.97 -29.14 7.25
N ILE A 112 7.94 -29.51 6.48
CA ILE A 112 6.97 -28.56 5.93
C ILE A 112 6.28 -27.78 7.06
N LEU A 113 5.92 -28.44 8.16
CA LEU A 113 5.31 -27.77 9.31
C LEU A 113 6.27 -26.77 9.96
N VAL A 114 7.54 -27.14 10.15
CA VAL A 114 8.56 -26.24 10.71
C VAL A 114 8.77 -25.04 9.79
N ARG A 115 8.93 -25.26 8.47
CA ARG A 115 9.06 -24.16 7.51
C ARG A 115 7.84 -23.24 7.52
N LYS A 116 6.64 -23.80 7.68
CA LYS A 116 5.40 -23.02 7.83
C LYS A 116 5.37 -22.21 9.13
N ASP A 117 5.82 -22.78 10.25
CA ASP A 117 5.89 -22.05 11.51
C ASP A 117 6.88 -20.90 11.43
N ILE A 118 8.05 -21.12 10.82
CA ILE A 118 9.03 -20.07 10.56
C ILE A 118 8.44 -18.98 9.66
N PHE A 119 7.69 -19.37 8.63
CA PHE A 119 7.00 -18.42 7.76
C PHE A 119 6.03 -17.55 8.57
N ARG A 120 5.22 -18.13 9.45
CA ARG A 120 4.30 -17.39 10.32
C ARG A 120 5.00 -16.44 11.29
N GLN A 121 6.17 -16.82 11.81
CA GLN A 121 6.93 -15.95 12.70
C GLN A 121 7.43 -14.69 11.97
N ASN A 122 7.79 -14.82 10.69
CA ASN A 122 8.41 -13.73 9.94
C ASN A 122 7.42 -12.93 9.08
N LEU A 123 6.34 -13.57 8.63
CA LEU A 123 5.26 -13.01 7.82
C LEU A 123 3.92 -13.40 8.45
N PRO A 124 3.62 -12.90 9.66
CA PRO A 124 2.35 -13.16 10.31
C PRO A 124 1.21 -12.55 9.50
N GLN A 125 0.11 -13.28 9.37
CA GLN A 125 -1.12 -12.84 8.69
C GLN A 125 -2.09 -12.17 9.67
N TYR A 126 -1.95 -12.46 10.96
CA TYR A 126 -2.79 -11.91 12.02
C TYR A 126 -1.96 -11.49 13.22
N ILE A 127 -2.44 -10.49 13.95
CA ILE A 127 -1.79 -9.97 15.16
C ILE A 127 -1.59 -11.03 16.24
N ALA A 128 -2.49 -12.01 16.33
CA ALA A 128 -2.35 -13.10 17.29
C ALA A 128 -1.16 -14.04 17.01
N GLU A 129 -0.56 -13.98 15.81
CA GLU A 129 0.48 -14.92 15.40
C GLU A 129 1.89 -14.53 15.87
N ASN A 130 2.17 -13.24 16.08
CA ASN A 130 3.48 -12.83 16.58
C ASN A 130 3.43 -11.60 17.50
N THR A 131 3.56 -11.85 18.80
CA THR A 131 3.60 -10.81 19.83
C THR A 131 4.86 -9.95 19.78
N SER A 132 6.00 -10.46 19.31
CA SER A 132 7.23 -9.66 19.22
C SER A 132 7.13 -8.60 18.14
N ILE A 133 6.51 -8.93 17.01
CA ILE A 133 6.18 -7.96 15.94
C ILE A 133 5.20 -6.92 16.47
N ASN A 134 4.18 -7.33 17.24
CA ASN A 134 3.24 -6.39 17.85
C ASN A 134 3.94 -5.42 18.81
N THR A 135 4.86 -5.91 19.64
CA THR A 135 5.66 -5.07 20.53
C THR A 135 6.55 -4.11 19.75
N ALA A 136 7.21 -4.58 18.68
CA ALA A 136 8.06 -3.75 17.83
C ALA A 136 7.24 -2.67 17.08
N MET A 137 6.02 -3.01 16.67
CA MET A 137 5.10 -2.08 16.01
C MET A 137 4.61 -1.00 16.99
N ASN A 138 4.24 -1.37 18.21
CA ASN A 138 3.89 -0.43 19.29
C ASN A 138 5.05 0.47 19.73
N ALA A 139 6.30 0.06 19.48
CA ALA A 139 7.50 0.81 19.86
C ALA A 139 7.92 1.84 18.80
N GLN A 140 7.22 1.91 17.66
CA GLN A 140 7.55 2.84 16.59
C GLN A 140 7.23 4.29 17.00
N ALA A 141 8.10 5.22 16.62
CA ALA A 141 7.93 6.63 16.96
C ALA A 141 6.64 7.18 16.32
N GLY A 142 5.82 7.87 17.12
CA GLY A 142 4.54 8.43 16.68
C GLY A 142 3.33 7.49 16.81
N VAL A 143 3.56 6.21 17.15
CA VAL A 143 2.49 5.21 17.34
C VAL A 143 1.97 5.26 18.79
N ALA A 144 0.65 5.22 18.96
CA ALA A 144 0.04 5.13 20.28
C ALA A 144 0.35 3.77 20.95
N SER A 145 0.59 3.77 22.26
CA SER A 145 0.83 2.52 23.00
C SER A 145 -0.38 1.59 22.89
N GLY A 146 -0.17 0.38 22.36
CA GLY A 146 -1.24 -0.60 22.14
C GLY A 146 -1.99 -0.43 20.82
N ALA A 147 -1.50 0.40 19.90
CA ALA A 147 -2.06 0.52 18.55
C ALA A 147 -2.06 -0.82 17.81
N ALA A 148 -1.04 -1.67 18.02
CA ALA A 148 -1.00 -3.02 17.46
C ALA A 148 -2.19 -3.87 17.93
N GLY A 149 -3.23 -3.93 17.10
CA GLY A 149 -4.44 -4.70 17.34
C GLY A 149 -5.54 -3.91 18.02
N ASN A 150 -5.38 -2.60 18.08
CA ASN A 150 -6.47 -1.69 18.36
C ASN A 150 -7.49 -1.79 17.23
N LEU A 151 -8.78 -1.86 17.58
CA LEU A 151 -9.86 -1.87 16.60
C LEU A 151 -10.16 -0.47 16.03
N GLY A 152 -9.48 0.56 16.55
CA GLY A 152 -9.56 1.91 16.03
C GLY A 152 -10.98 2.44 15.91
N SER A 153 -11.17 3.38 14.98
CA SER A 153 -12.50 3.91 14.62
C SER A 153 -13.22 3.08 13.54
N ASP A 154 -12.54 2.13 12.91
CA ASP A 154 -13.05 1.33 11.80
C ASP A 154 -13.44 -0.12 12.18
N ASN A 155 -13.46 -0.43 13.49
CA ASN A 155 -13.68 -1.75 14.07
C ASN A 155 -12.65 -2.81 13.63
N GLY A 156 -11.43 -2.40 13.34
CA GLY A 156 -10.30 -3.27 13.03
C GLY A 156 -10.25 -3.73 11.59
N ALA A 157 -10.88 -3.01 10.68
CA ALA A 157 -10.86 -3.35 9.26
C ALA A 157 -9.47 -3.08 8.64
N SER A 158 -8.76 -2.07 9.11
CA SER A 158 -7.44 -1.64 8.66
C SER A 158 -6.28 -2.43 9.27
N ILE A 159 -6.49 -3.09 10.41
CA ILE A 159 -5.45 -3.83 11.15
C ILE A 159 -4.65 -4.75 10.23
N SER A 160 -5.34 -5.52 9.38
CA SER A 160 -4.66 -6.48 8.50
C SER A 160 -3.75 -5.82 7.46
N SER A 161 -4.16 -4.65 6.95
CA SER A 161 -3.38 -3.87 5.98
C SER A 161 -2.21 -3.13 6.62
N GLU A 162 -2.40 -2.56 7.82
CA GLU A 162 -1.34 -1.88 8.58
C GLU A 162 -0.27 -2.87 9.02
N TYR A 163 -0.72 -4.02 9.52
CA TYR A 163 0.19 -5.07 9.93
C TYR A 163 1.00 -5.63 8.76
N LEU A 164 0.35 -5.84 7.60
CA LEU A 164 1.04 -6.21 6.37
C LEU A 164 2.03 -5.11 5.93
N PHE A 165 1.62 -3.85 5.98
CA PHE A 165 2.47 -2.72 5.61
C PHE A 165 3.71 -2.65 6.51
N TYR A 166 3.54 -2.72 7.83
CA TYR A 166 4.63 -2.73 8.80
C TYR A 166 5.61 -3.87 8.54
N VAL A 167 5.09 -5.10 8.38
CA VAL A 167 5.92 -6.29 8.14
C VAL A 167 6.71 -6.18 6.83
N LEU A 168 6.11 -5.67 5.76
CA LEU A 168 6.79 -5.54 4.48
C LEU A 168 7.83 -4.41 4.48
N THR A 169 7.56 -3.32 5.21
CA THR A 169 8.32 -2.08 5.07
C THR A 169 9.27 -1.78 6.22
N LYS A 170 8.83 -1.96 7.47
CA LYS A 170 9.56 -1.55 8.67
C LYS A 170 10.21 -2.73 9.40
N HIS A 171 9.67 -3.94 9.25
CA HIS A 171 10.22 -5.11 9.90
C HIS A 171 11.40 -5.69 9.11
N GLU A 172 12.53 -5.90 9.79
CA GLU A 172 13.67 -6.59 9.20
C GLU A 172 13.41 -8.10 9.20
N THR A 173 13.60 -8.74 8.05
CA THR A 173 13.38 -10.19 7.91
C THR A 173 14.53 -10.78 7.12
N TYR A 174 15.28 -11.70 7.72
CA TYR A 174 16.38 -12.45 7.11
C TYR A 174 17.41 -11.58 6.35
N GLY A 175 17.77 -10.41 6.90
CA GLY A 175 18.77 -9.50 6.34
C GLY A 175 18.30 -8.71 5.12
N VAL A 176 17.01 -8.74 4.79
CA VAL A 176 16.41 -7.74 3.91
C VAL A 176 16.10 -6.52 4.76
N PRO A 177 16.78 -5.38 4.54
CA PRO A 177 16.55 -4.19 5.33
C PRO A 177 15.11 -3.70 5.15
N PRO A 178 14.60 -2.92 6.12
CA PRO A 178 13.41 -2.11 5.92
C PRO A 178 13.50 -1.32 4.62
N VAL A 179 12.41 -1.24 3.86
CA VAL A 179 12.38 -0.34 2.70
C VAL A 179 12.28 1.10 3.19
N GLY A 180 13.09 1.97 2.59
CA GLY A 180 13.19 3.38 3.00
C GLY A 180 11.85 4.13 2.84
N GLU A 181 11.72 5.25 3.55
CA GLU A 181 10.50 6.08 3.60
C GLU A 181 10.03 6.55 2.21
N ASP A 182 10.92 6.60 1.21
CA ASP A 182 10.59 6.98 -0.18
C ASP A 182 9.85 5.91 -1.00
N SER A 183 9.56 4.74 -0.42
CA SER A 183 8.97 3.61 -1.17
C SER A 183 7.47 3.77 -1.44
N PHE A 184 6.79 4.48 -0.55
CA PHE A 184 5.38 4.84 -0.65
C PHE A 184 5.20 6.32 -0.36
N THR A 185 4.44 7.01 -1.22
CA THR A 185 4.08 8.41 -0.98
C THR A 185 2.95 8.50 0.05
N THR A 186 2.81 9.63 0.74
CA THR A 186 1.70 9.90 1.68
C THR A 186 0.30 9.83 1.05
N ASN A 187 0.22 9.79 -0.29
CA ASN A 187 -1.05 9.58 -0.99
C ASN A 187 -1.33 8.09 -1.30
N GLU A 188 -0.32 7.23 -1.20
CA GLU A 188 -0.42 5.77 -1.35
C GLU A 188 -0.70 5.08 -0.01
N ILE A 189 -0.35 5.73 1.11
CA ILE A 189 -0.54 5.28 2.48
C ILE A 189 -1.23 6.38 3.28
N ALA A 190 -2.39 6.11 3.88
CA ALA A 190 -3.15 7.10 4.63
C ALA A 190 -3.82 6.45 5.84
N ASP A 191 -3.53 7.00 7.03
CA ASP A 191 -4.18 6.59 8.28
C ASP A 191 -5.69 6.68 8.13
N THR A 192 -6.34 5.52 8.29
CA THR A 192 -7.79 5.38 8.08
C THR A 192 -8.52 5.31 9.41
N ASP A 193 -7.89 4.83 10.47
CA ASP A 193 -8.53 4.57 11.76
C ASP A 193 -8.06 5.49 12.89
N GLY A 194 -6.97 6.24 12.67
CA GLY A 194 -6.47 7.31 13.54
C GLY A 194 -5.58 6.84 14.68
N ASP A 195 -5.05 5.62 14.60
CA ASP A 195 -4.25 5.03 15.66
C ASP A 195 -2.73 5.32 15.54
N GLY A 196 -2.34 5.97 14.44
CA GLY A 196 -0.96 6.34 14.13
C GLY A 196 -0.12 5.19 13.57
N LEU A 197 -0.71 4.03 13.22
CA LEU A 197 -0.06 2.95 12.48
C LEU A 197 0.03 3.21 10.98
N MET A 198 -0.25 4.45 10.54
CA MET A 198 0.08 4.95 9.21
C MET A 198 0.67 6.37 9.23
#